data_AF-A0A842XXK3-F1
#
_entry.id   AF-A0A842XXK3-F1
#
_cell.length_a   1.000
_cell.length_b   1.000
_cell.length_c   1.000
_cell.angle_alpha   90.00
_cell.angle_beta   90.00
_cell.angle_gamma   90.00
#
_symmetry.space_group_name_H-M   'P 1'
#
loop_
_entity.id
_entity.type
_entity.pdbx_description
1 polymer ?
#
loop_
_entity_poly.entity_id
_entity_poly.type
_entity_poly.pdbx_seq_one_letter_code
_entity_poly.pdbx_strand_id
1 'polypeptide(L)'
;MSDYWGMPEKEYDLSLLQFASEKLSEKGYSVLSEGIEVCGGAGALTLTAIIGTSDSRFGLYINDGAKHRKSRGPPVIKILKLLEGMGTAEDLRLFVIDHQHDFDSILEPNDADMTDGIKRDMNEIYIYLYNLKIKDIYDNDLSSAADVLRRRMRRVIRKL
;
A
#
# COMPACT_ATOMS: atom_id res chain seq x y z
N MET A 1 19.67 12.79 -0.63
CA MET A 1 18.95 12.43 0.62
C MET A 1 18.09 11.24 0.25
N SER A 2 18.39 10.04 0.76
CA SER A 2 17.65 8.83 0.38
C SER A 2 16.23 8.91 0.91
N ASP A 3 15.26 8.90 -0.01
CA ASP A 3 13.87 8.73 0.36
C ASP A 3 13.74 7.40 1.12
N TYR A 4 12.95 7.44 2.18
CA TYR A 4 12.87 6.49 3.29
C TYR A 4 12.14 5.19 2.87
N TRP A 5 12.57 4.58 1.78
CA TRP A 5 12.00 3.38 1.18
C TRP A 5 12.67 2.10 1.70
N GLY A 6 12.94 2.02 3.00
CA GLY A 6 13.71 0.91 3.58
C GLY A 6 12.97 0.24 4.72
N MET A 7 12.48 -0.98 4.47
CA MET A 7 11.77 -1.92 5.36
C MET A 7 10.65 -1.32 6.24
N PRO A 8 9.46 -1.95 6.29
CA PRO A 8 8.36 -1.43 7.10
C PRO A 8 8.79 -1.28 8.57
N GLU A 9 8.29 -0.22 9.19
CA GLU A 9 8.43 0.00 10.62
C GLU A 9 7.50 -0.93 11.40
N LYS A 10 6.37 -1.28 10.77
CA LYS A 10 5.36 -2.19 11.28
C LYS A 10 4.61 -2.80 10.09
N GLU A 11 4.49 -4.12 10.10
CA GLU A 11 3.55 -4.87 9.28
C GLU A 11 2.31 -5.16 10.13
N TYR A 12 1.13 -5.13 9.52
CA TYR A 12 -0.11 -5.46 10.22
C TYR A 12 -0.64 -6.79 9.71
N ASP A 13 -0.97 -7.70 10.63
CA ASP A 13 -1.78 -8.91 10.34
C ASP A 13 -3.27 -8.56 10.12
N LEU A 14 -3.58 -7.30 9.78
CA LEU A 14 -4.92 -6.80 9.50
C LEU A 14 -5.11 -6.78 7.98
N SER A 15 -6.27 -7.26 7.50
CA SER A 15 -6.71 -7.05 6.12
C SER A 15 -7.58 -5.79 6.02
N LEU A 16 -7.13 -4.73 5.33
CA LEU A 16 -7.93 -3.52 5.15
C LEU A 16 -9.04 -3.76 4.13
N LEU A 17 -8.73 -4.44 3.03
CA LEU A 17 -9.71 -4.72 1.98
C LEU A 17 -10.86 -5.61 2.46
N GLN A 18 -10.68 -6.43 3.51
CA GLN A 18 -11.78 -7.18 4.11
C GLN A 18 -12.92 -6.28 4.62
N PHE A 19 -12.60 -5.08 5.13
CA PHE A 19 -13.61 -4.10 5.55
C PHE A 19 -14.40 -3.51 4.37
N ALA A 20 -13.89 -3.65 3.14
CA ALA A 20 -14.57 -3.23 1.91
C ALA A 20 -15.04 -4.43 1.06
N SER A 21 -15.13 -5.63 1.64
CA SER A 21 -15.45 -6.87 0.91
C SER A 21 -16.75 -6.80 0.12
N GLU A 22 -17.82 -6.23 0.69
CA GLU A 22 -19.10 -6.04 -0.01
C GLU A 22 -18.95 -5.11 -1.22
N LYS A 23 -18.30 -3.95 -1.05
CA LYS A 23 -18.06 -2.99 -2.15
C LYS A 23 -17.16 -3.54 -3.25
N LEU A 24 -16.16 -4.33 -2.87
CA LEU A 24 -15.30 -5.05 -3.82
C LEU A 24 -16.12 -6.05 -4.63
N SER A 25 -16.94 -6.86 -3.95
CA SER A 25 -17.79 -7.86 -4.59
C SER A 25 -18.85 -7.24 -5.51
N GLU A 26 -19.49 -6.13 -5.11
CA GLU A 26 -20.46 -5.39 -5.94
C GLU A 26 -19.84 -4.90 -7.26
N LYS A 27 -18.54 -4.57 -7.23
CA LYS A 27 -17.78 -4.15 -8.40
C LYS A 27 -17.08 -5.30 -9.13
N GLY A 28 -17.31 -6.56 -8.72
CA GLY A 28 -16.75 -7.74 -9.37
C GLY A 28 -15.30 -8.05 -9.01
N TYR A 29 -14.78 -7.49 -7.91
CA TYR A 29 -13.42 -7.73 -7.42
C TYR A 29 -13.38 -8.76 -6.29
N SER A 30 -12.30 -9.54 -6.28
CA SER A 30 -11.94 -10.47 -5.21
C SER A 30 -10.52 -10.21 -4.74
N VAL A 31 -10.27 -10.29 -3.43
CA VAL A 31 -8.93 -10.12 -2.86
C VAL A 31 -8.27 -11.48 -2.76
N LEU A 32 -7.19 -11.69 -3.51
CA LEU A 32 -6.45 -12.96 -3.54
C LEU A 32 -5.32 -12.98 -2.51
N SER A 33 -4.66 -11.83 -2.31
CA SER A 33 -3.60 -11.65 -1.34
C SER A 33 -3.48 -10.17 -0.99
N GLU A 34 -3.12 -9.83 0.25
CA GLU A 34 -2.95 -8.47 0.74
C GLU A 34 -1.80 -8.41 1.74
N GLY A 35 -1.08 -7.30 1.74
CA GLY A 35 -0.08 -6.93 2.72
C GLY A 35 -0.18 -5.44 3.04
N ILE A 36 -0.12 -5.09 4.32
CA ILE A 36 -0.26 -3.71 4.81
C ILE A 36 0.91 -3.36 5.71
N GLU A 37 1.48 -2.20 5.40
CA GLU A 37 2.71 -1.73 5.99
C GLU A 37 2.59 -0.28 6.41
N VAL A 38 3.29 0.07 7.48
CA VAL A 38 3.57 1.46 7.80
C VAL A 38 5.06 1.70 7.66
N CYS A 39 5.42 2.60 6.74
CA CYS A 39 6.78 2.93 6.36
C CYS A 39 7.09 4.40 6.71
N GLY A 40 8.30 4.64 7.22
CA GLY A 40 8.82 5.96 7.51
C GLY A 40 8.32 6.56 8.82
N GLY A 41 9.21 7.25 9.54
CA GLY A 41 8.99 7.78 10.90
C GLY A 41 7.94 8.87 11.05
N ALA A 42 7.14 9.05 10.00
CA ALA A 42 6.01 9.93 9.90
C ALA A 42 4.69 9.16 9.65
N GLY A 43 4.73 7.82 9.55
CA GLY A 43 3.58 6.92 9.53
C GLY A 43 2.93 6.70 8.17
N ALA A 44 3.66 6.74 7.04
CA ALA A 44 3.02 6.51 5.74
C ALA A 44 2.50 5.06 5.63
N LEU A 45 1.29 4.87 5.10
CA LEU A 45 0.67 3.55 4.95
C LEU A 45 0.85 3.06 3.52
N THR A 46 1.35 1.85 3.35
CA THR A 46 1.41 1.17 2.07
C THR A 46 0.53 -0.07 2.12
N LEU A 47 -0.30 -0.25 1.10
CA LEU A 47 -1.11 -1.43 0.88
C LEU A 47 -0.72 -2.02 -0.47
N THR A 48 -0.27 -3.27 -0.45
CA THR A 48 -0.03 -4.09 -1.63
C THR A 48 -1.04 -5.21 -1.66
N ALA A 49 -1.69 -5.44 -2.79
CA ALA A 49 -2.63 -6.54 -2.93
C ALA A 49 -2.58 -7.15 -4.33
N ILE A 50 -3.03 -8.40 -4.42
CA ILE A 50 -3.40 -9.03 -5.68
C ILE A 50 -4.92 -9.13 -5.72
N ILE A 51 -5.51 -8.51 -6.74
CA ILE A 51 -6.95 -8.45 -6.95
C ILE A 51 -7.31 -9.30 -8.17
N GLY A 52 -8.35 -10.11 -8.05
CA GLY A 52 -8.95 -10.90 -9.12
C GLY A 52 -10.28 -10.33 -9.59
N THR A 53 -10.57 -10.50 -10.86
CA THR A 53 -11.87 -10.33 -11.53
C THR A 53 -12.29 -11.67 -12.14
N SER A 54 -13.44 -11.73 -12.82
CA SER A 54 -13.86 -12.92 -13.57
C SER A 54 -12.82 -13.38 -14.61
N ASP A 55 -12.12 -12.42 -15.23
CA ASP A 55 -11.34 -12.68 -16.45
C ASP A 55 -9.84 -12.41 -16.27
N SER A 56 -9.44 -11.76 -15.18
CA SER A 56 -8.06 -11.31 -15.00
C SER A 56 -7.67 -11.12 -13.53
N ARG A 57 -6.37 -10.97 -13.28
CA ARG A 57 -5.83 -10.55 -11.99
C ARG A 57 -4.79 -9.45 -12.19
N PHE A 58 -4.66 -8.57 -11.20
CA PHE A 58 -3.73 -7.45 -11.22
C PHE A 58 -3.17 -7.16 -9.83
N GLY A 59 -2.02 -6.51 -9.80
CA GLY A 59 -1.44 -5.95 -8.60
C GLY A 59 -2.03 -4.58 -8.28
N LEU A 60 -2.28 -4.33 -7.00
CA LEU A 60 -2.71 -3.05 -6.47
C LEU A 60 -1.62 -2.55 -5.54
N TYR A 61 -1.21 -1.30 -5.75
CA TYR A 61 -0.29 -0.61 -4.87
C TYR A 61 -0.91 0.73 -4.46
N ILE A 62 -1.13 0.91 -3.17
CA ILE A 62 -1.61 2.16 -2.59
C ILE A 62 -0.54 2.66 -1.62
N ASN A 63 -0.06 3.87 -1.83
CA ASN A 63 0.81 4.56 -0.89
C ASN A 63 0.14 5.85 -0.42
N ASP A 64 -0.10 5.89 0.89
CA ASP A 64 -0.72 6.99 1.58
C ASP A 64 0.29 7.71 2.47
N GLY A 65 0.71 8.88 2.01
CA GLY A 65 1.79 9.65 2.63
C GLY A 65 1.50 10.12 4.06
N ALA A 66 2.57 10.34 4.81
CA ALA A 66 2.52 10.75 6.21
C ALA A 66 1.79 12.09 6.48
N LYS A 67 1.05 12.14 7.60
CA LYS A 67 0.26 13.29 8.08
C LYS A 67 1.09 14.51 8.50
N HIS A 68 2.40 14.37 8.74
CA HIS A 68 3.23 15.42 9.34
C HIS A 68 3.63 16.59 8.42
N ARG A 69 3.38 16.51 7.11
CA ARG A 69 3.52 17.66 6.21
C ARG A 69 2.14 18.34 6.08
N LYS A 70 2.12 19.68 6.20
CA LYS A 70 0.95 20.56 6.37
C LYS A 70 -0.22 20.41 5.37
N SER A 71 -0.13 19.54 4.38
CA SER A 71 -1.25 19.03 3.60
C SER A 71 -0.92 17.59 3.18
N ARG A 72 -1.80 16.64 3.51
CA ARG A 72 -1.72 15.29 2.96
C ARG A 72 -2.03 15.39 1.46
N GLY A 73 -1.08 14.97 0.63
CA GLY A 73 -1.37 14.75 -0.80
C GLY A 73 -2.39 13.63 -0.95
N PRO A 74 -3.07 13.53 -2.11
CA PRO A 74 -3.91 12.37 -2.39
C PRO A 74 -3.06 11.09 -2.33
N PRO A 75 -3.67 9.94 -1.98
CA PRO A 75 -2.97 8.66 -2.05
C PRO A 75 -2.46 8.41 -3.46
N VAL A 76 -1.32 7.76 -3.58
CA VAL A 76 -0.84 7.23 -4.85
C VAL A 76 -1.46 5.85 -5.02
N ILE A 77 -2.35 5.69 -6.00
CA ILE A 77 -2.95 4.41 -6.36
C ILE A 77 -2.40 3.99 -7.73
N LYS A 78 -1.76 2.82 -7.78
CA LYS A 78 -1.23 2.22 -9.00
C LYS A 78 -1.87 0.84 -9.21
N ILE A 79 -2.31 0.60 -10.44
CA ILE A 79 -2.71 -0.71 -10.94
C ILE A 79 -1.52 -1.26 -11.71
N LEU A 80 -1.13 -2.49 -11.39
CA LEU A 80 0.13 -3.08 -11.82
C LEU A 80 -0.17 -4.41 -12.52
N LYS A 81 0.50 -4.69 -13.65
CA LYS A 81 0.53 -6.06 -14.16
C LYS A 81 1.32 -6.95 -13.20
N LEU A 82 1.01 -8.24 -13.20
CA LEU A 82 1.76 -9.24 -12.45
C LEU A 82 2.72 -9.95 -13.39
N LEU A 83 3.99 -10.06 -12.98
CA LEU A 83 4.99 -10.84 -13.70
C LEU A 83 4.78 -12.34 -13.46
N GLU A 84 5.35 -13.17 -14.33
CA GLU A 84 5.37 -14.60 -14.13
C GLU A 84 6.05 -14.95 -12.79
N GLY A 85 5.42 -15.85 -12.02
CA GLY A 85 5.88 -16.21 -10.68
C GLY A 85 5.35 -15.32 -9.55
N MET A 86 4.76 -14.16 -9.82
CA MET A 86 4.11 -13.33 -8.78
C MET A 86 2.75 -13.93 -8.40
N GLY A 87 2.69 -14.60 -7.26
CA GLY A 87 1.49 -15.27 -6.76
C GLY A 87 0.86 -14.58 -5.55
N THR A 88 1.63 -13.77 -4.83
CA THR A 88 1.24 -13.18 -3.54
C THR A 88 1.52 -11.68 -3.49
N ALA A 89 0.87 -10.99 -2.55
CA ALA A 89 1.15 -9.58 -2.27
C ALA A 89 2.60 -9.37 -1.79
N GLU A 90 3.19 -10.38 -1.14
CA GLU A 90 4.60 -10.35 -0.73
C GLU A 90 5.55 -10.35 -1.94
N ASP A 91 5.28 -11.19 -2.96
CA ASP A 91 6.09 -11.18 -4.20
C ASP A 91 6.06 -9.81 -4.88
N LEU A 92 4.87 -9.21 -4.96
CA LEU A 92 4.69 -7.87 -5.53
C LEU A 92 5.41 -6.80 -4.70
N ARG A 93 5.29 -6.88 -3.38
CA ARG A 93 5.93 -5.96 -2.44
C ARG A 93 7.45 -6.02 -2.55
N LEU A 94 8.04 -7.21 -2.49
CA LEU A 94 9.49 -7.41 -2.61
C LEU A 94 9.99 -6.84 -3.93
N PHE A 95 9.25 -7.07 -5.03
CA PHE A 95 9.60 -6.50 -6.31
C PHE A 95 9.61 -4.97 -6.29
N VAL A 96 8.59 -4.33 -5.73
CA VAL A 96 8.51 -2.86 -5.59
C VAL A 96 9.66 -2.32 -4.76
N ILE A 97 10.06 -3.04 -3.69
CA ILE A 97 11.20 -2.65 -2.84
C ILE A 97 12.53 -2.78 -3.59
N ASP A 98 12.69 -3.80 -4.43
CA ASP A 98 13.92 -4.02 -5.19
C ASP A 98 14.04 -3.06 -6.40
N HIS A 99 12.91 -2.57 -6.92
CA HIS A 99 12.79 -1.76 -8.14
C HIS A 99 12.14 -0.39 -7.87
N GLN A 100 12.48 0.26 -6.77
CA GLN A 100 11.78 1.47 -6.29
C GLN A 100 11.70 2.63 -7.30
N HIS A 101 12.62 2.68 -8.26
CA HIS A 101 12.74 3.76 -9.22
C HIS A 101 12.02 3.49 -10.55
N ASP A 102 11.67 2.25 -10.84
CA ASP A 102 11.22 1.80 -12.16
C ASP A 102 10.11 0.75 -12.11
N PHE A 103 9.66 0.32 -10.93
CA PHE A 103 8.61 -0.70 -10.81
C PHE A 103 7.33 -0.34 -11.56
N ASP A 104 7.00 0.95 -11.67
CA ASP A 104 5.79 1.40 -12.35
C ASP A 104 5.89 1.32 -13.86
N SER A 105 7.08 1.53 -14.42
CA SER A 105 7.33 1.24 -15.83
C SER A 105 7.38 -0.27 -16.08
N ILE A 106 8.04 -1.04 -15.21
CA ILE A 106 8.16 -2.48 -15.39
C ILE A 106 6.80 -3.18 -15.27
N LEU A 107 6.01 -2.78 -14.27
CA LEU A 107 4.70 -3.35 -13.98
C LEU A 107 3.55 -2.55 -14.61
N GLU A 108 3.81 -1.76 -15.65
CA GLU A 108 2.76 -1.05 -16.37
C GLU A 108 1.73 -2.06 -16.96
N PRO A 109 0.42 -1.82 -16.79
CA PRO A 109 -0.64 -2.65 -17.38
C PRO A 109 -0.62 -2.64 -18.91
N ASN A 110 -1.08 -3.74 -19.52
CA ASN A 110 -1.12 -3.87 -20.98
C ASN A 110 -2.30 -3.12 -21.63
N ASP A 111 -3.34 -2.77 -20.86
CA ASP A 111 -4.56 -2.12 -21.34
C ASP A 111 -4.85 -0.87 -20.51
N ALA A 112 -4.66 0.31 -21.10
CA ALA A 112 -4.80 1.59 -20.42
C ALA A 112 -6.28 1.95 -20.11
N ASP A 113 -7.21 1.62 -21.00
CA ASP A 113 -8.62 1.99 -20.85
C ASP A 113 -9.29 1.16 -19.74
N MET A 114 -8.97 -0.13 -19.66
CA MET A 114 -9.39 -0.98 -18.53
C MET A 114 -8.79 -0.49 -17.21
N THR A 115 -7.55 0.01 -17.24
CA THR A 115 -6.84 0.48 -16.05
C THR A 115 -7.49 1.71 -15.43
N ASP A 116 -7.99 2.65 -16.24
CA ASP A 116 -8.64 3.86 -15.73
C ASP A 116 -9.94 3.56 -14.97
N GLY A 117 -10.74 2.61 -15.47
CA GLY A 117 -11.94 2.12 -14.80
C GLY A 117 -11.63 1.52 -13.44
N ILE A 118 -10.65 0.60 -13.39
CA ILE A 118 -10.20 -0.06 -12.15
C ILE A 118 -9.65 0.97 -11.17
N LYS A 119 -8.85 1.93 -11.64
CA LYS A 119 -8.24 2.97 -10.80
C LYS A 119 -9.31 3.85 -10.14
N ARG A 120 -10.37 4.21 -10.88
CA ARG A 120 -11.51 4.95 -10.32
C ARG A 120 -12.21 4.15 -9.21
N ASP A 121 -12.48 2.87 -9.46
CA ASP A 121 -13.11 1.99 -8.48
C ASP A 121 -12.25 1.83 -7.21
N MET A 122 -10.95 1.60 -7.38
CA MET A 122 -10.01 1.48 -6.26
C MET A 122 -9.89 2.78 -5.47
N ASN A 123 -10.01 3.94 -6.12
CA ASN A 123 -10.05 5.22 -5.43
C ASN A 123 -11.32 5.39 -4.59
N GLU A 124 -12.49 4.97 -5.09
CA GLU A 124 -13.74 4.97 -4.30
C GLU A 124 -13.64 4.03 -3.08
N ILE A 125 -13.11 2.82 -3.27
CA ILE A 125 -12.89 1.85 -2.20
C ILE A 125 -11.91 2.41 -1.17
N TYR A 126 -10.84 3.04 -1.62
CA TYR A 126 -9.88 3.68 -0.73
C TYR A 126 -10.52 4.79 0.11
N ILE A 127 -11.32 5.68 -0.49
CA ILE A 127 -12.01 6.76 0.24
C ILE A 127 -12.93 6.16 1.32
N TYR A 128 -13.63 5.07 0.99
CA TYR A 128 -14.45 4.34 1.95
C TYR A 128 -13.62 3.77 3.11
N LEU A 129 -12.54 3.04 2.81
CA LEU A 129 -11.62 2.49 3.81
C LEU A 129 -10.96 3.59 4.64
N TYR A 130 -10.71 4.74 4.04
CA TYR A 130 -10.13 5.88 4.73
C TYR A 130 -11.02 6.38 5.86
N ASN A 131 -12.29 6.63 5.53
CA ASN A 131 -13.27 7.11 6.50
C ASN A 131 -13.65 6.04 7.53
N LEU A 132 -13.59 4.77 7.16
CA LEU A 132 -13.98 3.66 8.02
C LEU A 132 -12.89 3.21 8.99
N LYS A 133 -11.63 3.14 8.54
CA LYS A 133 -10.55 2.46 9.29
C LYS A 133 -9.19 3.11 9.21
N ILE A 134 -8.75 3.57 8.04
CA ILE A 134 -7.36 4.07 7.89
C ILE A 134 -7.17 5.37 8.68
N LYS A 135 -8.17 6.26 8.72
CA LYS A 135 -8.12 7.46 9.56
C LYS A 135 -7.90 7.12 11.05
N ASP A 136 -8.58 6.09 11.54
CA ASP A 136 -8.41 5.62 12.93
C ASP A 136 -7.03 5.02 13.17
N ILE A 137 -6.46 4.31 12.19
CA ILE A 137 -5.08 3.82 12.26
C ILE A 137 -4.11 5.00 12.41
N TYR A 138 -4.29 6.06 11.61
CA TYR A 138 -3.48 7.26 11.76
C TYR A 138 -3.69 7.92 13.13
N ASP A 139 -4.95 8.14 13.53
CA ASP A 139 -5.27 8.91 14.72
C ASP A 139 -4.87 8.18 16.01
N ASN A 140 -4.85 6.84 16.02
CA ASN A 140 -4.48 6.04 17.18
C ASN A 140 -3.03 5.53 17.19
N ASP A 141 -2.38 5.33 16.02
CA ASP A 141 -1.07 4.67 15.91
C ASP A 141 0.11 5.64 15.65
N LEU A 142 -0.15 6.95 15.47
CA LEU A 142 0.89 8.01 15.36
C LEU A 142 1.84 8.08 16.58
N SER A 143 1.42 7.55 17.73
CA SER A 143 2.26 7.43 18.93
C SER A 143 3.30 6.31 18.82
N SER A 144 2.96 5.17 18.21
CA SER A 144 3.78 3.96 18.28
C SER A 144 4.88 3.90 17.21
N ALA A 145 4.59 4.31 15.97
CA ALA A 145 5.55 4.28 14.87
C ALA A 145 6.72 5.25 15.10
N ALA A 146 6.43 6.48 15.54
CA ALA A 146 7.44 7.47 15.90
C ALA A 146 8.33 7.00 17.07
N ASP A 147 7.78 6.25 18.02
CA ASP A 147 8.53 5.68 19.15
C ASP A 147 9.40 4.48 18.73
N VAL A 148 8.93 3.65 17.80
CA VAL A 148 9.75 2.58 17.18
C VAL A 148 10.92 3.19 16.42
N LEU A 149 10.69 4.26 15.65
CA LEU A 149 11.76 4.97 14.94
C LEU A 149 12.79 5.57 15.90
N ARG A 150 12.33 6.25 16.97
CA ARG A 150 13.21 6.80 18.02
C ARG A 150 14.05 5.70 18.69
N ARG A 151 13.47 4.52 18.95
CA ARG A 151 14.20 3.38 19.52
C ARG A 151 15.26 2.83 18.54
N ARG A 152 14.94 2.73 17.25
CA ARG A 152 15.90 2.31 16.20
C ARG A 152 17.03 3.32 16.03
N MET A 153 16.73 4.62 15.93
CA MET A 153 17.75 5.66 15.84
C MET A 153 18.68 5.66 17.05
N ARG A 154 18.17 5.45 18.28
CA ARG A 154 19.01 5.29 19.48
C ARG A 154 19.89 4.04 19.43
N ARG A 155 19.45 2.94 18.81
CA ARG A 155 20.29 1.74 18.63
C ARG A 155 21.39 1.94 17.59
N VAL A 156 21.13 2.67 16.51
CA VAL A 156 22.13 2.98 15.48
C VAL A 156 23.20 3.93 16.04
N ILE A 157 22.81 4.96 16.79
CA ILE A 157 23.75 5.89 17.44
C ILE A 157 24.63 5.21 18.50
N ARG A 158 24.14 4.15 19.17
CA ARG A 158 24.93 3.39 20.16
C ARG A 158 25.90 2.37 19.55
N LYS A 159 25.82 2.12 18.25
CA LYS A 159 26.70 1.19 17.52
C LYS A 159 27.74 1.91 16.65
N LEU A 160 27.74 3.25 16.66
CA LEU A 160 28.81 4.12 16.16
C LEU A 160 29.65 4.59 17.35
#